data_AF-A0A930N4B4-F1
#
_entry.id   AF-A0A930N4B4-F1
#
_cell.length_a   1.000
_cell.length_b   1.000
_cell.length_c   1.000
_cell.angle_alpha   90.00
_cell.angle_beta   90.00
_cell.angle_gamma   90.00
#
_symmetry.space_group_name_H-M   'P 1'
#
loop_
_entity.id
_entity.type
_entity.pdbx_description
1 polymer ?
#
loop_
_entity_poly.entity_id
_entity_poly.type
_entity_poly.pdbx_seq_one_letter_code
_entity_poly.pdbx_strand_id
1 'polypeptide(L)'
;IEQKGEIPPELRERMGRRVYGCDACQQCCPWNRYARPTTIADYTPREALLSLSPEELEAMSEEEYLALFAGTAVKRAGLAGLQRTMRDLRNNFTLPIGTASTSSTVRRFIRPTTDDTTSEG
;
A
#
# COMPACT_ATOMS: atom_id res chain seq x y z
N ILE A 1 6.66 -8.83 4.06
CA ILE A 1 7.16 -8.86 5.46
C ILE A 1 8.03 -10.07 5.76
N GLU A 2 7.89 -11.14 4.98
CA GLU A 2 8.70 -12.36 5.01
C GLU A 2 10.18 -12.11 4.66
N GLN A 3 10.46 -11.11 3.83
CA GLN A 3 11.81 -10.72 3.43
C GLN A 3 12.49 -9.88 4.50
N LYS A 4 13.54 -10.44 5.10
CA LYS A 4 14.36 -9.78 6.14
C LYS A 4 15.53 -8.96 5.59
N GLY A 5 15.79 -9.04 4.28
CA GLY A 5 16.86 -8.31 3.59
C GLY A 5 16.40 -7.00 2.94
N GLU A 6 17.33 -6.35 2.25
CA GLU A 6 17.06 -5.18 1.40
C GLU A 6 16.20 -5.55 0.20
N ILE A 7 15.44 -4.58 -0.29
CA ILE A 7 14.70 -4.68 -1.54
C ILE A 7 15.70 -4.58 -2.70
N PRO A 8 15.70 -5.54 -3.65
CA PRO A 8 16.55 -5.48 -4.83
C PRO A 8 16.38 -4.14 -5.59
N PRO A 9 17.46 -3.47 -6.01
CA PRO A 9 17.39 -2.14 -6.64
C PRO A 9 16.39 -2.04 -7.79
N GLU A 10 16.30 -3.07 -8.62
CA GLU A 10 15.40 -3.16 -9.78
C GLU A 10 13.90 -3.22 -9.41
N LEU A 11 13.58 -3.55 -8.15
CA LEU A 11 12.20 -3.59 -7.65
C LEU A 11 11.80 -2.29 -6.93
N ARG A 12 12.76 -1.49 -6.44
CA ARG A 12 12.50 -0.31 -5.62
C ARG A 12 11.59 0.69 -6.32
N GLU A 13 11.89 1.02 -7.58
CA GLU A 13 11.07 1.98 -8.35
C GLU A 13 9.62 1.47 -8.52
N ARG A 14 9.45 0.18 -8.83
CA ARG A 14 8.15 -0.45 -9.06
C ARG A 14 7.26 -0.49 -7.80
N MET A 15 7.86 -0.48 -6.62
CA MET A 15 7.11 -0.43 -5.36
C MET A 15 6.46 0.94 -5.14
N GLY A 16 7.01 2.01 -5.73
CA GLY A 16 6.56 3.38 -5.49
C GLY A 16 6.67 3.73 -4.01
N ARG A 17 5.69 4.48 -3.47
CA ARG A 17 5.68 4.94 -2.07
C ARG A 17 5.09 3.92 -1.08
N ARG A 18 5.07 2.63 -1.41
CA ARG A 18 4.44 1.56 -0.60
C ARG A 18 5.42 0.97 0.40
N VAL A 19 5.41 1.51 1.62
CA VAL A 19 6.31 1.07 2.69
C VAL A 19 5.80 -0.23 3.36
N TYR A 20 4.50 -0.46 3.38
CA TYR A 20 3.89 -1.67 3.95
C TYR A 20 2.68 -2.12 3.14
N GLY A 21 2.61 -3.41 2.81
CA GLY A 21 1.50 -3.99 2.06
C GLY A 21 1.42 -3.54 0.59
N CYS A 22 0.42 -4.05 -0.13
CA CYS A 22 0.13 -3.64 -1.50
C CYS A 22 -1.33 -3.94 -1.83
N ASP A 23 -2.08 -2.91 -2.19
CA ASP A 23 -3.48 -3.03 -2.59
C ASP A 23 -3.68 -3.02 -4.11
N ALA A 24 -2.61 -3.12 -4.90
CA ALA A 24 -2.70 -3.01 -6.37
C ALA A 24 -3.69 -4.02 -6.98
N CYS A 25 -3.75 -5.25 -6.45
CA CYS A 25 -4.70 -6.26 -6.89
C CYS A 25 -6.15 -5.89 -6.57
N GLN A 26 -6.39 -5.22 -5.44
CA GLN A 26 -7.70 -4.71 -5.07
C GLN A 26 -8.10 -3.51 -5.93
N GLN A 27 -7.15 -2.63 -6.26
CA GLN A 27 -7.38 -1.45 -7.09
C GLN A 27 -7.69 -1.79 -8.55
N CYS A 28 -7.09 -2.85 -9.10
CA CYS A 28 -7.37 -3.29 -10.47
C CYS A 28 -8.56 -4.27 -10.58
N CYS A 29 -9.13 -4.68 -9.45
CA CYS A 29 -10.21 -5.67 -9.43
C CYS A 29 -11.53 -5.06 -9.97
N PRO A 30 -12.16 -5.66 -11.01
CA PRO A 30 -13.39 -5.12 -11.59
C PRO A 30 -14.58 -5.20 -10.63
N TRP A 31 -14.53 -6.06 -9.62
CA TRP A 31 -15.57 -6.18 -8.60
C TRP A 31 -15.40 -5.15 -7.49
N ASN A 32 -14.16 -4.84 -7.12
CA ASN A 32 -13.87 -3.94 -6.01
C ASN A 32 -14.19 -2.47 -6.33
N ARG A 33 -14.39 -2.12 -7.60
CA ARG A 33 -14.87 -0.78 -8.01
C ARG A 33 -16.24 -0.40 -7.42
N TYR A 34 -17.01 -1.40 -6.99
CA TYR A 34 -18.33 -1.21 -6.38
C TYR A 34 -18.28 -1.27 -4.85
N ALA A 35 -17.11 -1.50 -4.26
CA ALA A 35 -16.95 -1.53 -2.81
C ALA A 35 -17.23 -0.16 -2.20
N ARG A 36 -17.88 -0.15 -1.04
CA ARG A 36 -18.16 1.06 -0.27
C ARG A 36 -17.27 1.11 0.97
N PRO A 37 -16.72 2.27 1.34
CA PRO A 37 -16.02 2.43 2.61
C PRO A 37 -16.90 1.99 3.79
N THR A 38 -16.26 1.40 4.79
CA THR A 38 -16.94 1.05 6.04
C THR A 38 -17.35 2.30 6.82
N THR A 39 -18.44 2.20 7.56
CA THR A 39 -18.90 3.24 8.51
C THR A 39 -18.49 2.93 9.95
N ILE A 40 -17.75 1.85 10.19
CA ILE A 40 -17.28 1.46 11.52
C ILE A 40 -16.12 2.38 11.92
N ALA A 41 -16.33 3.15 12.98
CA ALA A 41 -15.38 4.17 13.45
C ALA A 41 -13.99 3.59 13.76
N ASP A 42 -13.92 2.40 14.35
CA ASP A 42 -12.66 1.72 14.72
C ASP A 42 -11.74 1.39 13.53
N TYR A 43 -12.28 1.39 12.31
CA TYR A 43 -11.52 1.18 11.07
C TYR A 43 -11.07 2.48 10.40
N THR A 44 -11.37 3.64 11.00
CA THR A 44 -10.87 4.92 10.53
C THR A 44 -9.37 5.01 10.80
N PRO A 45 -8.54 5.35 9.81
CA PRO A 45 -7.11 5.52 10.01
C PRO A 45 -6.83 6.65 11.01
N ARG A 46 -5.81 6.45 11.86
CA ARG A 46 -5.36 7.47 12.81
C ARG A 46 -4.70 8.63 12.05
N GLU A 47 -5.03 9.86 12.40
CA GLU A 47 -4.46 11.06 11.75
C GLU A 47 -2.92 11.06 11.77
N ALA A 48 -2.33 10.69 12.90
CA ALA A 48 -0.87 10.60 13.04
C ALA A 48 -0.21 9.61 12.05
N LEU A 49 -0.94 8.59 11.58
CA LEU A 49 -0.44 7.68 10.53
C LEU A 49 -0.55 8.30 9.14
N LEU A 50 -1.57 9.14 8.90
CA LEU A 50 -1.77 9.82 7.62
C LEU A 50 -0.77 10.96 7.41
N SER A 51 -0.35 11.61 8.50
CA SER A 51 0.64 12.69 8.49
C SER A 51 2.08 12.22 8.61
N LEU A 52 2.34 10.92 8.77
CA LEU A 52 3.68 10.38 9.01
C LEU A 52 4.58 10.57 7.77
N SER A 53 5.64 11.35 7.94
CA SER A 53 6.64 11.60 6.91
C SER A 53 7.70 10.48 6.83
N PRO A 54 8.35 10.32 5.67
CA PRO A 54 9.54 9.49 5.51
C PRO A 54 10.63 9.74 6.54
N GLU A 55 10.92 11.01 6.85
CA GLU A 55 11.93 11.45 7.78
C GLU A 55 11.61 11.03 9.21
N GLU A 56 10.36 11.24 9.63
CA GLU A 56 9.88 10.82 10.96
C GLU A 56 9.96 9.30 11.09
N LEU A 57 9.57 8.55 10.06
CA LEU A 57 9.65 7.09 10.09
C LEU A 57 11.10 6.58 10.18
N GLU A 58 12.04 7.22 9.48
CA GLU A 58 13.46 6.86 9.53
C GLU A 58 14.11 7.18 10.88
N ALA A 59 13.68 8.26 11.54
CA ALA A 59 14.21 8.69 12.84
C ALA A 59 13.46 8.10 14.06
N MET A 60 12.35 7.40 13.82
CA MET A 60 11.45 6.88 14.85
C MET A 60 12.15 5.97 15.87
N SER A 61 11.83 6.15 17.14
CA SER A 61 12.26 5.26 18.23
C SER A 61 11.38 4.02 18.36
N GLU A 62 11.84 3.01 19.10
CA GLU A 62 11.05 1.80 19.35
C GLU A 62 9.80 2.11 20.17
N GLU A 63 9.90 3.02 21.13
CA GLU A 63 8.78 3.47 21.96
C GLU A 63 7.70 4.17 21.11
N GLU A 64 8.11 5.08 20.23
CA GLU A 64 7.22 5.78 19.30
C GLU A 64 6.54 4.81 18.34
N TYR A 65 7.29 3.86 17.80
CA TYR A 65 6.77 2.81 16.92
C TYR A 65 5.72 1.95 17.63
N LEU A 66 6.00 1.50 18.85
CA LEU A 66 5.08 0.67 19.62
C LEU A 66 3.79 1.43 19.95
N ALA A 67 3.89 2.72 20.27
CA ALA A 67 2.72 3.57 20.54
C ALA A 67 1.90 3.81 19.26
N LEU A 68 2.54 4.24 18.18
CA LEU A 68 1.87 4.62 16.92
C LEU A 68 1.20 3.43 16.25
N PHE A 69 1.88 2.28 16.20
CA PHE A 69 1.40 1.07 15.51
C PHE A 69 0.72 0.06 16.45
N ALA A 70 0.47 0.39 17.72
CA ALA A 70 -0.28 -0.45 18.66
C ALA A 70 -1.65 -0.84 18.09
N GLY A 71 -1.96 -2.15 18.10
CA GLY A 71 -3.22 -2.69 17.58
C GLY A 71 -3.31 -2.77 16.05
N THR A 72 -2.25 -2.43 15.32
CA THR A 72 -2.22 -2.53 13.86
C THR A 72 -1.44 -3.77 13.40
N ALA A 73 -1.72 -4.23 12.17
CA ALA A 73 -0.95 -5.30 11.54
C ALA A 73 0.52 -4.92 11.30
N VAL A 74 0.81 -3.63 11.14
CA VAL A 74 2.15 -3.09 10.89
C VAL A 74 3.11 -3.45 12.02
N LYS A 75 2.62 -3.57 13.26
CA LYS A 75 3.43 -3.97 14.42
C LYS A 75 4.29 -5.22 14.15
N ARG A 76 3.79 -6.17 13.34
CA ARG A 76 4.50 -7.42 12.99
C ARG A 76 5.74 -7.20 12.10
N ALA A 77 5.87 -6.06 11.45
CA ALA A 77 7.03 -5.73 10.62
C ALA A 77 8.29 -5.50 11.45
N GLY A 78 8.10 -5.01 12.68
CA GLY A 78 9.15 -4.44 13.49
C GLY A 78 9.65 -3.11 12.93
N LEU A 79 10.11 -2.23 13.82
CA LEU A 79 10.64 -0.91 13.46
C LEU A 79 11.80 -1.02 12.45
N ALA A 80 12.78 -1.88 12.73
CA ALA A 80 13.93 -2.08 11.85
C ALA A 80 13.54 -2.56 10.44
N GLY A 81 12.47 -3.36 10.33
CA GLY A 81 11.91 -3.78 9.05
C GLY A 81 11.34 -2.62 8.25
N LEU A 82 10.58 -1.77 8.93
CA LEU A 82 9.91 -0.63 8.35
C LEU A 82 10.91 0.46 7.95
N GLN A 83 11.89 0.77 8.81
CA GLN A 83 12.99 1.70 8.53
C GLN A 83 13.87 1.26 7.36
N ARG A 84 14.18 -0.05 7.26
CA ARG A 84 14.93 -0.58 6.11
C ARG A 84 14.15 -0.38 4.81
N THR A 85 12.86 -0.70 4.82
CA THR A 85 11.99 -0.52 3.65
C THR A 85 11.90 0.95 3.27
N MET A 86 11.75 1.85 4.25
CA MET A 86 11.71 3.29 4.03
C MET A 86 13.02 3.78 3.39
N ARG A 87 14.18 3.34 3.89
CA ARG A 87 15.49 3.69 3.31
C ARG A 87 15.64 3.21 1.87
N ASP A 88 15.23 1.98 1.58
CA ASP A 88 15.26 1.43 0.22
C ASP A 88 14.38 2.23 -0.75
N LEU A 89 13.24 2.74 -0.27
CA LEU A 89 12.25 3.46 -1.07
C LEU A 89 12.41 4.98 -1.00
N ARG A 90 13.42 5.51 -0.30
CA ARG A 90 13.58 6.95 -0.03
C ARG A 90 13.46 7.82 -1.29
N ASN A 91 14.10 7.39 -2.37
CA ASN A 91 14.08 8.10 -3.65
C ASN A 91 12.67 8.19 -4.25
N ASN A 92 11.76 7.27 -3.96
CA ASN A 92 10.40 7.29 -4.50
C ASN A 92 9.54 8.42 -3.91
N PHE A 93 9.95 8.99 -2.77
CA PHE A 93 9.26 10.09 -2.12
C PHE A 93 9.70 11.46 -2.65
N THR A 94 10.85 11.54 -3.32
CA THR A 94 11.32 12.77 -3.99
C THR A 94 10.87 12.86 -5.45
N LEU A 95 10.46 11.73 -6.05
CA LEU A 95 9.91 11.72 -7.41
C LEU A 95 8.52 12.38 -7.50
N PRO A 96 8.21 13.11 -8.59
CA PRO A 96 6.88 13.65 -8.83
C PRO A 96 5.81 12.55 -8.86
N ILE A 97 4.65 12.82 -8.27
CA ILE A 97 3.52 11.88 -8.29
C ILE A 97 3.05 11.74 -9.75
N GLY A 98 3.29 10.58 -10.37
CA GLY A 98 2.80 10.25 -11.72
C GLY A 98 3.85 9.76 -12.73
N THR A 99 5.14 9.69 -12.37
CA THR A 99 6.19 9.22 -13.29
C THR A 99 6.37 7.70 -13.34
N ALA A 100 5.60 6.93 -12.57
CA ALA A 100 5.65 5.47 -12.63
C ALA A 100 5.20 5.01 -14.03
N SER A 101 6.18 4.65 -14.85
CA SER A 101 6.01 4.17 -16.22
C SER A 101 5.05 2.98 -16.25
N THR A 102 3.78 3.26 -16.57
CA THR A 102 2.82 2.22 -16.95
C THR A 102 3.24 1.70 -18.31
N SER A 103 3.98 0.59 -18.32
CA SER A 103 4.22 -0.21 -19.52
C SER A 103 2.89 -0.44 -20.24
N SER A 104 2.81 0.03 -21.48
CA SER A 104 1.61 0.09 -22.33
C SER A 104 1.05 -1.29 -22.76
N THR A 105 1.45 -2.37 -22.10
CA THR A 105 1.21 -3.75 -22.53
C THR A 105 0.13 -4.47 -21.72
N VAL A 106 -0.50 -3.84 -20.72
CA VAL A 106 -1.66 -4.44 -20.05
C VAL A 106 -2.88 -4.31 -20.97
N ARG A 107 -2.97 -5.20 -21.97
CA ARG A 107 -4.18 -5.43 -22.76
C ARG A 107 -5.30 -5.76 -21.79
N ARG A 108 -6.31 -4.89 -21.79
CA ARG A 108 -7.57 -5.01 -21.07
C ARG A 108 -8.29 -6.30 -21.48
N PHE A 109 -8.06 -7.37 -20.75
CA PHE A 109 -8.90 -8.58 -20.79
C PHE A 109 -10.06 -8.41 -19.78
N ILE A 110 -10.75 -7.28 -19.83
CA ILE A 110 -12.07 -7.19 -19.19
C ILE A 110 -13.04 -7.68 -20.26
N ARG A 111 -13.34 -8.98 -20.22
CA ARG A 111 -14.45 -9.55 -21.01
C ARG A 111 -15.72 -8.83 -20.52
N PRO A 112 -16.51 -8.20 -21.41
CA PRO A 112 -17.79 -7.64 -21.01
C PRO A 112 -18.64 -8.78 -20.46
N THR A 113 -19.08 -8.66 -19.22
CA THR A 113 -20.15 -9.51 -18.68
C THR A 113 -21.39 -9.15 -19.47
N THR A 114 -21.83 -10.05 -20.36
CA THR A 114 -23.19 -9.99 -20.89
C THR A 114 -24.13 -10.10 -19.70
N ASP A 115 -25.07 -9.18 -19.61
CA ASP A 115 -26.10 -9.13 -18.58
C ASP A 115 -26.81 -10.49 -18.48
N ASP A 116 -26.72 -11.14 -17.31
CA ASP A 116 -27.64 -12.21 -16.93
C ASP A 116 -28.99 -11.55 -16.61
N THR A 117 -29.77 -11.26 -17.65
CA THR A 117 -31.22 -11.11 -17.53
C THR A 117 -31.80 -12.49 -17.29
N THR A 118 -31.84 -12.92 -16.03
CA THR A 118 -32.76 -14.01 -15.63
C THR A 118 -34.13 -13.39 -15.43
N SER A 119 -34.90 -13.34 -16.51
CA SER A 119 -36.36 -13.20 -16.46
C SER A 119 -37.00 -14.57 -16.55
N GLU A 120 -37.30 -15.20 -15.42
CA GLU A 120 -38.32 -16.27 -15.27
C GLU A 120 -38.70 -16.20 -13.79
N GLY A 121 -39.94 -16.12 -13.34
CA GLY A 121 -41.24 -16.47 -13.90
C GLY A 121 -42.08 -16.89 -12.70
#